data_AF-A0A478FQW9-F1
#
_entry.id   AF-A0A478FQW9-F1
#
_cell.length_a   1.000
_cell.length_b   1.000
_cell.length_c   1.000
_cell.angle_alpha   90.00
_cell.angle_beta   90.00
_cell.angle_gamma   90.00
#
_symmetry.space_group_name_H-M   'P 1'
#
loop_
_entity.id
_entity.type
_entity.pdbx_description
1 polymer ?
#
loop_
_entity_poly.entity_id
_entity_poly.type
_entity_poly.pdbx_seq_one_letter_code
_entity_poly.pdbx_strand_id
1 'polypeptide(L)'
;MALTKAAAAGAGAILIASGGYGVSTIFTKIPNMPNVHSVIKESSAFSTNYASGKFGHTYGDYLVDSNKTENKDWWEWSFNYIFWNTSWNDLSKQFKGVKQAYTSDASVNSATHLNRVCETAYKDTKANLEAEANSKYASNVWSFCSLFINKLVTVDQSLNKDGYSTSSGKIGHEQKSKLISAVDKRNDLFWKFRTDEFFADTGTRSGKTATNEKFFHKFYNDNKDLTDKPSIKSRCNEGYEKSSGTSDSSDTNPKPDEVVKFCTLEGN
;
A
#
# COMPACT_ATOMS: atom_id res chain seq x y z
N MET A 1 2.01 -34.89 -12.69
CA MET A 1 1.95 -34.16 -11.40
C MET A 1 3.03 -33.10 -11.40
N ALA A 2 2.69 -31.90 -11.85
CA ALA A 2 3.54 -30.72 -11.80
C ALA A 2 2.66 -29.47 -12.05
N LEU A 3 3.15 -28.33 -11.56
CA LEU A 3 2.62 -26.96 -11.64
C LEU A 3 1.75 -26.51 -10.46
N THR A 4 2.42 -26.29 -9.33
CA THR A 4 2.13 -25.16 -8.45
C THR A 4 3.42 -24.35 -8.32
N LYS A 5 3.65 -23.44 -9.28
CA LYS A 5 4.57 -22.32 -9.08
C LYS A 5 3.71 -21.09 -8.84
N ALA A 6 3.88 -20.58 -7.64
CA ALA A 6 3.29 -19.38 -7.08
C ALA A 6 3.25 -18.23 -8.09
N ALA A 7 2.19 -17.41 -7.97
CA ALA A 7 2.14 -16.09 -8.55
C ALA A 7 3.35 -15.30 -8.04
N ALA A 8 4.42 -15.29 -8.82
CA ALA A 8 5.44 -14.28 -8.73
C ALA A 8 4.74 -12.98 -9.13
N ALA A 9 4.34 -12.18 -8.14
CA ALA A 9 4.03 -10.78 -8.36
C ALA A 9 5.34 -10.11 -8.79
N GLY A 10 5.65 -10.21 -10.08
CA GLY A 10 6.77 -9.54 -10.71
C GLY A 10 6.51 -8.06 -10.64
N ALA A 11 6.98 -7.42 -9.57
CA ALA A 11 7.08 -5.97 -9.50
C ALA A 11 8.06 -5.54 -10.59
N GLY A 12 7.56 -5.20 -11.77
CA GLY A 12 8.35 -4.63 -12.86
C GLY A 12 8.96 -3.30 -12.44
N ALA A 13 10.15 -3.01 -12.97
CA ALA A 13 10.89 -1.78 -12.71
C ALA A 13 9.97 -0.54 -12.74
N ILE A 14 9.93 0.20 -11.62
CA ILE A 14 9.04 1.34 -11.45
C ILE A 14 9.77 2.62 -11.88
N LEU A 15 9.49 3.07 -13.10
CA LEU A 15 9.84 4.42 -13.55
C LEU A 15 8.80 5.40 -13.00
N ILE A 16 9.18 6.20 -11.99
CA ILE A 16 8.33 7.25 -11.42
C ILE A 16 8.53 8.52 -12.25
N ALA A 17 7.62 8.80 -13.20
CA ALA A 17 7.60 10.08 -13.92
C ALA A 17 7.01 11.17 -13.01
N SER A 18 7.88 12.10 -12.61
CA SER A 18 7.64 13.17 -11.64
C SER A 18 6.64 14.24 -12.09
N GLY A 19 5.81 14.73 -11.16
CA GLY A 19 5.17 16.04 -11.33
C GLY A 19 4.27 16.43 -10.16
N GLY A 20 4.80 17.03 -9.10
CA GLY A 20 3.99 17.59 -8.00
C GLY A 20 4.84 18.36 -7.00
N TYR A 21 4.49 19.63 -6.77
CA TYR A 21 5.22 20.58 -5.92
C TYR A 21 5.42 20.02 -4.49
N GLY A 22 6.67 19.94 -4.06
CA GLY A 22 7.07 19.60 -2.68
C GLY A 22 7.75 18.24 -2.50
N VAL A 23 7.58 17.29 -3.43
CA VAL A 23 8.25 15.97 -3.41
C VAL A 23 9.05 15.68 -4.68
N SER A 24 9.05 16.62 -5.64
CA SER A 24 9.59 16.44 -7.00
C SER A 24 11.13 16.42 -7.09
N THR A 25 11.86 16.88 -6.08
CA THR A 25 13.34 16.91 -6.14
C THR A 25 14.01 15.69 -5.53
N ILE A 26 13.29 14.90 -4.71
CA ILE A 26 13.84 13.69 -4.08
C ILE A 26 13.71 12.51 -5.06
N PHE A 27 12.55 12.33 -5.70
CA PHE A 27 12.31 11.20 -6.59
C PHE A 27 13.02 11.27 -7.96
N THR A 28 13.55 12.42 -8.38
CA THR A 28 14.38 12.50 -9.59
C THR A 28 15.81 11.99 -9.38
N LYS A 29 16.24 11.82 -8.11
CA LYS A 29 17.57 11.33 -7.73
C LYS A 29 17.55 9.94 -7.09
N ILE A 30 16.37 9.38 -6.84
CA ILE A 30 16.23 8.02 -6.32
C ILE A 30 16.32 7.06 -7.52
N PRO A 31 17.28 6.12 -7.53
CA PRO A 31 17.34 5.11 -8.57
C PRO A 31 16.11 4.20 -8.50
N ASN A 32 15.84 3.47 -9.58
CA ASN A 32 14.73 2.53 -9.64
C ASN A 32 14.72 1.62 -8.40
N MET A 33 13.55 1.49 -7.79
CA MET A 33 13.34 0.58 -6.66
C MET A 33 13.64 -0.86 -7.11
N PRO A 34 14.52 -1.60 -6.40
CA PRO A 34 14.77 -3.01 -6.67
C PRO A 34 13.48 -3.81 -6.56
N ASN A 35 13.43 -4.92 -7.29
CA ASN A 35 12.30 -5.83 -7.19
C ASN A 35 12.28 -6.43 -5.78
N VAL A 36 11.11 -6.39 -5.14
CA VAL A 36 10.90 -7.12 -3.89
C VAL A 36 10.66 -8.58 -4.22
N HIS A 37 11.43 -9.45 -3.60
CA HIS A 37 11.34 -10.89 -3.82
C HIS A 37 10.27 -11.54 -2.95
N SER A 38 10.00 -10.97 -1.76
CA SER A 38 8.93 -11.48 -0.91
C SER A 38 8.37 -10.44 0.06
N VAL A 39 7.07 -10.50 0.30
CA VAL A 39 6.38 -9.73 1.36
C VAL A 39 6.02 -10.65 2.53
N ILE A 40 5.83 -10.09 3.72
CA ILE A 40 5.68 -10.91 4.94
C ILE A 40 4.49 -11.88 4.88
N LYS A 41 3.44 -11.59 4.10
CA LYS A 41 2.29 -12.50 3.94
C LYS A 41 2.64 -13.82 3.26
N GLU A 42 3.70 -13.84 2.45
CA GLU A 42 4.19 -15.05 1.79
C GLU A 42 5.08 -15.89 2.72
N SER A 43 5.42 -15.38 3.89
CA SER A 43 6.20 -16.10 4.89
C SER A 43 5.43 -17.33 5.40
N SER A 44 6.11 -18.48 5.47
CA SER A 44 5.53 -19.70 6.05
C SER A 44 5.16 -19.54 7.53
N ALA A 45 5.76 -18.56 8.21
CA ALA A 45 5.48 -18.23 9.60
C ALA A 45 4.50 -17.06 9.74
N PHE A 46 3.83 -16.61 8.67
CA PHE A 46 3.00 -15.40 8.69
C PHE A 46 1.95 -15.42 9.81
N SER A 47 1.12 -16.48 9.85
CA SER A 47 0.05 -16.62 10.84
C SER A 47 0.55 -16.70 12.28
N THR A 48 1.79 -17.16 12.49
CA THR A 48 2.39 -17.31 13.82
C THR A 48 3.08 -16.02 14.27
N ASN A 49 3.87 -15.41 13.40
CA ASN A 49 4.67 -14.22 13.72
C ASN A 49 3.86 -12.93 13.66
N TYR A 50 2.80 -12.90 12.83
CA TYR A 50 1.94 -11.75 12.61
C TYR A 50 0.49 -12.19 12.77
N ALA A 51 0.14 -12.58 14.00
CA ALA A 51 -1.22 -12.97 14.37
C ALA A 51 -2.24 -11.84 14.14
N SER A 52 -3.53 -12.19 14.15
CA SER A 52 -4.61 -11.19 13.99
C SER A 52 -4.47 -10.02 14.98
N GLY A 53 -4.75 -8.81 14.50
CA GLY A 53 -4.58 -7.55 15.25
C GLY A 53 -3.17 -6.94 15.18
N LYS A 54 -2.18 -7.66 14.65
CA LYS A 54 -0.85 -7.10 14.36
C LYS A 54 -0.86 -6.22 13.11
N PHE A 55 0.03 -5.24 13.07
CA PHE A 55 0.22 -4.38 11.91
C PHE A 55 0.62 -5.21 10.68
N GLY A 56 1.58 -6.12 10.86
CA GLY A 56 2.04 -7.04 9.83
C GLY A 56 0.94 -7.97 9.29
N HIS A 57 -0.01 -8.36 10.14
CA HIS A 57 -1.14 -9.18 9.71
C HIS A 57 -2.05 -8.43 8.74
N THR A 58 -2.31 -7.16 9.05
CA THR A 58 -3.27 -6.34 8.30
C THR A 58 -2.70 -5.93 6.94
N TYR A 59 -1.41 -5.60 6.90
CA TYR A 59 -0.77 -5.00 5.72
C TYR A 59 0.28 -5.90 5.08
N GLY A 60 0.27 -7.19 5.39
CA GLY A 60 1.35 -8.10 5.02
C GLY A 60 1.59 -8.26 3.52
N ASP A 61 0.61 -7.93 2.67
CA ASP A 61 0.76 -7.87 1.21
C ASP A 61 1.70 -6.75 0.75
N TYR A 62 1.96 -5.75 1.60
CA TYR A 62 2.68 -4.53 1.25
C TYR A 62 3.96 -4.30 2.06
N LEU A 63 4.25 -5.18 3.02
CA LEU A 63 5.38 -5.04 3.93
C LEU A 63 6.49 -6.02 3.52
N VAL A 64 7.68 -5.49 3.26
CA VAL A 64 8.80 -6.28 2.77
C VAL A 64 9.26 -7.25 3.85
N ASP A 65 9.47 -8.52 3.49
CA ASP A 65 9.92 -9.53 4.45
C ASP A 65 11.35 -9.23 4.92
N SER A 66 11.47 -9.00 6.22
CA SER A 66 12.72 -8.64 6.91
C SER A 66 13.70 -9.80 7.03
N ASN A 67 13.21 -11.04 6.93
CA ASN A 67 13.97 -12.26 7.17
C ASN A 67 14.45 -12.92 5.86
N LYS A 68 14.04 -12.38 4.71
CA LYS A 68 14.41 -12.91 3.38
C LYS A 68 15.68 -12.25 2.88
N THR A 69 16.72 -13.05 2.69
CA THR A 69 18.00 -12.61 2.14
C THR A 69 17.87 -12.07 0.73
N GLU A 70 16.88 -12.55 -0.02
CA GLU A 70 16.56 -12.08 -1.37
C GLU A 70 16.09 -10.63 -1.37
N ASN A 71 15.52 -10.12 -0.28
CA ASN A 71 15.12 -8.72 -0.15
C ASN A 71 16.27 -7.77 0.24
N LYS A 72 17.50 -8.28 0.42
CA LYS A 72 18.64 -7.47 0.90
C LYS A 72 18.84 -6.21 0.06
N ASP A 73 18.82 -6.31 -1.26
CA ASP A 73 19.05 -5.18 -2.16
C ASP A 73 17.96 -4.11 -2.01
N TRP A 74 16.70 -4.53 -1.77
CA TRP A 74 15.61 -3.60 -1.48
C TRP A 74 15.83 -2.86 -0.15
N TRP A 75 16.25 -3.58 0.89
CA TRP A 75 16.56 -2.97 2.19
C TRP A 75 17.70 -1.96 2.08
N GLU A 76 18.77 -2.30 1.35
CA GLU A 76 19.90 -1.41 1.09
C GLU A 76 19.46 -0.16 0.30
N TRP A 77 18.59 -0.33 -0.70
CA TRP A 77 18.01 0.77 -1.44
C TRP A 77 17.15 1.68 -0.55
N SER A 78 16.22 1.11 0.23
CA SER A 78 15.33 1.87 1.13
C SER A 78 16.17 2.68 2.13
N PHE A 79 17.21 2.06 2.68
CA PHE A 79 18.13 2.71 3.59
C PHE A 79 18.90 3.87 2.91
N ASN A 80 19.55 3.62 1.77
CA ASN A 80 20.41 4.59 1.10
C ASN A 80 19.65 5.77 0.49
N TYR A 81 18.43 5.55 0.01
CA TYR A 81 17.72 6.53 -0.81
C TYR A 81 16.49 7.14 -0.13
N ILE A 82 15.89 6.46 0.85
CA ILE A 82 14.70 6.97 1.56
C ILE A 82 15.08 7.35 2.98
N PHE A 83 15.67 6.42 3.74
CA PHE A 83 16.03 6.65 5.15
C PHE A 83 17.09 7.74 5.31
N TRP A 84 18.24 7.64 4.62
CA TRP A 84 19.33 8.61 4.75
C TRP A 84 18.97 10.02 4.26
N ASN A 85 17.99 10.14 3.38
CA ASN A 85 17.48 11.43 2.90
C ASN A 85 16.37 12.00 3.81
N THR A 86 15.96 11.27 4.85
CA THR A 86 14.98 11.75 5.83
C THR A 86 15.69 12.55 6.92
N SER A 87 15.15 13.73 7.25
CA SER A 87 15.68 14.55 8.35
C SER A 87 15.64 13.81 9.68
N TRP A 88 16.68 13.96 10.48
CA TRP A 88 16.75 13.38 11.83
C TRP A 88 15.56 13.77 12.73
N ASN A 89 14.97 14.94 12.50
CA ASN A 89 13.79 15.42 13.24
C ASN A 89 12.48 14.74 12.81
N ASP A 90 12.47 14.15 11.62
CA ASP A 90 11.33 13.40 11.06
C ASP A 90 11.43 11.90 11.37
N LEU A 91 12.59 11.44 11.86
CA LEU A 91 12.74 10.09 12.39
C LEU A 91 12.11 9.97 13.78
N SER A 92 11.31 8.93 13.94
CA SER A 92 10.83 8.43 15.23
C SER A 92 11.97 7.80 16.04
N LYS A 93 11.76 7.67 17.36
CA LYS A 93 12.77 7.18 18.30
C LYS A 93 13.34 5.80 17.90
N GLN A 94 12.48 4.93 17.39
CA GLN A 94 12.80 3.56 16.99
C GLN A 94 13.79 3.53 15.82
N PHE A 95 13.70 4.49 14.91
CA PHE A 95 14.51 4.55 13.70
C PHE A 95 15.82 5.34 13.87
N LYS A 96 15.94 6.16 14.91
CA LYS A 96 17.17 6.93 15.20
C LYS A 96 18.40 6.06 15.49
N GLY A 97 18.21 4.81 15.92
CA GLY A 97 19.30 3.87 16.19
C GLY A 97 19.87 3.18 14.96
N VAL A 98 19.19 3.28 13.80
CA VAL A 98 19.52 2.52 12.60
C VAL A 98 20.82 3.04 11.98
N LYS A 99 21.75 2.12 11.75
CA LYS A 99 23.08 2.38 11.16
C LYS A 99 23.33 1.58 9.89
N GLN A 100 22.61 0.48 9.71
CA GLN A 100 22.77 -0.44 8.60
C GLN A 100 21.41 -0.84 8.04
N ALA A 101 21.36 -1.21 6.77
CA ALA A 101 20.11 -1.58 6.11
C ALA A 101 19.61 -2.97 6.53
N TYR A 102 20.50 -3.96 6.51
CA TYR A 102 20.11 -5.35 6.55
C TYR A 102 21.08 -6.20 7.37
N THR A 103 20.54 -7.16 8.11
CA THR A 103 21.27 -8.30 8.66
C THR A 103 20.43 -9.56 8.56
N SER A 104 21.06 -10.67 8.17
CA SER A 104 20.45 -12.01 8.21
C SER A 104 20.49 -12.61 9.61
N ASP A 105 21.36 -12.12 10.50
CA ASP A 105 21.49 -12.62 11.86
C ASP A 105 20.34 -12.08 12.73
N ALA A 106 19.51 -13.00 13.23
CA ALA A 106 18.37 -12.67 14.08
C ALA A 106 18.77 -12.38 15.54
N SER A 107 20.00 -12.72 15.93
CA SER A 107 20.56 -12.48 17.27
C SER A 107 21.16 -11.08 17.43
N VAL A 108 21.42 -10.38 16.33
CA VAL A 108 21.95 -9.01 16.33
C VAL A 108 20.90 -8.03 16.87
N ASN A 109 21.36 -7.05 17.65
CA ASN A 109 20.52 -5.99 18.21
C ASN A 109 19.59 -5.39 17.13
N SER A 110 18.29 -5.57 17.33
CA SER A 110 17.26 -5.20 16.35
C SER A 110 17.19 -3.70 16.07
N ALA A 111 17.75 -2.86 16.95
CA ALA A 111 17.65 -1.40 16.83
C ALA A 111 18.66 -0.77 15.85
N THR A 112 19.69 -1.50 15.40
CA THR A 112 20.73 -0.93 14.53
C THR A 112 20.56 -1.23 13.04
N HIS A 113 19.63 -2.13 12.69
CA HIS A 113 19.40 -2.57 11.33
C HIS A 113 17.96 -2.27 10.88
N LEU A 114 17.80 -1.66 9.71
CA LEU A 114 16.50 -1.21 9.21
C LEU A 114 15.49 -2.36 9.14
N ASN A 115 15.88 -3.49 8.53
CA ASN A 115 15.01 -4.67 8.41
C ASN A 115 14.52 -5.18 9.78
N ARG A 116 15.35 -5.08 10.82
CA ARG A 116 14.99 -5.53 12.18
C ARG A 116 14.09 -4.54 12.93
N VAL A 117 14.26 -3.24 12.73
CA VAL A 117 13.33 -2.23 13.26
C VAL A 117 11.95 -2.38 12.61
N CYS A 118 11.92 -2.61 11.30
CA CYS A 118 10.69 -2.90 10.56
C CYS A 118 10.02 -4.20 11.04
N GLU A 119 10.77 -5.28 11.24
CA GLU A 119 10.25 -6.54 11.81
C GLU A 119 9.59 -6.33 13.18
N THR A 120 10.20 -5.50 14.02
CA THR A 120 9.66 -5.14 15.32
C THR A 120 8.33 -4.39 15.16
N ALA A 121 8.26 -3.46 14.21
CA ALA A 121 7.05 -2.71 13.89
C ALA A 121 5.91 -3.62 13.40
N TYR A 122 6.22 -4.59 12.54
CA TYR A 122 5.22 -5.53 11.99
C TYR A 122 4.56 -6.38 13.07
N LYS A 123 5.33 -6.72 14.12
CA LYS A 123 4.87 -7.50 15.28
C LYS A 123 4.15 -6.65 16.33
N ASP A 124 4.12 -5.34 16.16
CA ASP A 124 3.34 -4.45 17.00
C ASP A 124 1.84 -4.54 16.64
N THR A 125 0.99 -4.14 17.57
CA THR A 125 -0.45 -4.01 17.30
C THR A 125 -0.69 -2.84 16.36
N LYS A 126 -1.67 -2.99 15.46
CA LYS A 126 -2.07 -1.90 14.55
C LYS A 126 -2.44 -0.64 15.34
N ALA A 127 -3.22 -0.80 16.42
CA ALA A 127 -3.67 0.31 17.26
C ALA A 127 -2.51 1.07 17.91
N ASN A 128 -1.47 0.37 18.40
CA ASN A 128 -0.30 1.04 18.97
C ASN A 128 0.49 1.79 17.89
N LEU A 129 0.76 1.15 16.76
CA LEU A 129 1.57 1.75 15.70
C LEU A 129 0.88 2.95 15.07
N GLU A 130 -0.43 2.87 14.84
CA GLU A 130 -1.24 3.94 14.22
C GLU A 130 -1.78 4.97 15.20
N ALA A 131 -1.50 4.83 16.51
CA ALA A 131 -1.86 5.84 17.50
C ALA A 131 -1.29 7.22 17.11
N GLU A 132 -2.02 8.28 17.43
CA GLU A 132 -1.65 9.65 17.04
C GLU A 132 -0.27 10.06 17.61
N ALA A 133 0.01 9.65 18.85
CA ALA A 133 1.31 9.80 19.52
C ALA A 133 2.46 9.11 18.76
N ASN A 134 2.15 8.13 17.91
CA ASN A 134 3.08 7.36 17.10
C ASN A 134 2.98 7.70 15.60
N SER A 135 2.34 8.80 15.23
CA SER A 135 2.18 9.23 13.83
C SER A 135 3.50 9.26 13.04
N LYS A 136 4.60 9.72 13.66
CA LYS A 136 5.95 9.66 13.06
C LYS A 136 6.45 8.23 12.89
N TYR A 137 6.24 7.36 13.88
CA TYR A 137 6.66 5.97 13.81
C TYR A 137 5.91 5.23 12.70
N ALA A 138 4.59 5.38 12.64
CA ALA A 138 3.78 4.86 11.54
C ALA A 138 4.26 5.35 10.17
N SER A 139 4.51 6.67 10.04
CA SER A 139 5.00 7.26 8.79
C SER A 139 6.33 6.66 8.35
N ASN A 140 7.29 6.52 9.28
CA ASN A 140 8.58 5.90 9.00
C ASN A 140 8.44 4.41 8.62
N VAL A 141 7.54 3.67 9.27
CA VAL A 141 7.30 2.25 8.91
C VAL A 141 6.78 2.15 7.49
N TRP A 142 5.80 2.97 7.11
CA TRP A 142 5.34 3.00 5.72
C TRP A 142 6.49 3.34 4.77
N SER A 143 7.19 4.45 5.01
CA SER A 143 8.24 4.93 4.12
C SER A 143 9.42 3.97 3.94
N PHE A 144 9.84 3.28 5.00
CA PHE A 144 11.08 2.51 4.98
C PHE A 144 10.89 1.00 4.92
N CYS A 145 9.72 0.50 5.28
CA CYS A 145 9.45 -0.92 5.45
C CYS A 145 8.43 -1.47 4.44
N SER A 146 7.73 -0.60 3.72
CA SER A 146 6.66 -1.01 2.81
C SER A 146 7.00 -0.75 1.34
N LEU A 147 6.26 -1.40 0.45
CA LEU A 147 6.29 -1.13 -1.00
C LEU A 147 5.85 0.30 -1.33
N PHE A 148 5.16 0.97 -0.40
CA PHE A 148 4.74 2.36 -0.52
C PHE A 148 5.75 3.24 0.20
N ILE A 149 6.62 3.91 -0.55
CA ILE A 149 7.68 4.83 -0.06
C ILE A 149 7.18 6.00 0.82
N ASN A 150 5.87 6.11 1.03
CA ASN A 150 5.21 7.03 1.94
C ASN A 150 3.94 6.40 2.51
N LYS A 151 3.51 6.90 3.68
CA LYS A 151 2.18 6.64 4.21
C LYS A 151 1.13 7.12 3.19
N LEU A 152 0.13 6.29 2.92
CA LEU A 152 -0.93 6.62 1.98
C LEU A 152 -1.81 7.74 2.55
N VAL A 153 -2.27 8.59 1.65
CA VAL A 153 -3.11 9.75 1.96
C VAL A 153 -4.56 9.37 1.71
N THR A 154 -5.39 9.48 2.72
CA THR A 154 -6.83 9.27 2.57
C THR A 154 -7.52 10.48 1.93
N VAL A 155 -8.76 10.33 1.50
CA VAL A 155 -9.60 11.45 1.04
C VAL A 155 -9.66 12.54 2.12
N ASP A 156 -9.77 12.15 3.40
CA ASP A 156 -9.80 13.08 4.53
C ASP A 156 -8.48 13.83 4.77
N GLN A 157 -7.34 13.26 4.38
CA GLN A 157 -6.03 13.88 4.56
C GLN A 157 -5.52 14.61 3.30
N SER A 158 -6.20 14.45 2.16
CA SER A 158 -5.77 15.08 0.92
C SER A 158 -5.89 16.59 0.98
N LEU A 159 -4.85 17.29 0.50
CA LEU A 159 -4.86 18.75 0.40
C LEU A 159 -5.74 19.25 -0.74
N ASN A 160 -5.98 18.41 -1.75
CA ASN A 160 -6.86 18.72 -2.87
C ASN A 160 -8.26 18.19 -2.58
N LYS A 161 -9.03 18.98 -1.82
CA LYS A 161 -10.41 18.64 -1.46
C LYS A 161 -11.40 18.88 -2.60
N ASP A 162 -11.07 19.77 -3.54
CA ASP A 162 -11.91 20.12 -4.68
C ASP A 162 -12.15 18.94 -5.63
N GLY A 163 -11.30 17.90 -5.54
CA GLY A 163 -11.46 16.65 -6.28
C GLY A 163 -12.56 15.72 -5.74
N TYR A 164 -13.23 16.07 -4.63
CA TYR A 164 -14.23 15.25 -3.97
C TYR A 164 -15.49 16.03 -3.61
N SER A 165 -16.64 15.39 -3.72
CA SER A 165 -17.86 15.96 -3.16
C SER A 165 -17.77 16.11 -1.64
N THR A 166 -18.08 17.32 -1.17
CA THR A 166 -18.24 17.65 0.25
C THR A 166 -19.65 17.33 0.77
N SER A 167 -20.56 16.90 -0.11
CA SER A 167 -21.95 16.63 0.23
C SER A 167 -22.10 15.34 1.01
N SER A 168 -22.82 15.41 2.14
CA SER A 168 -23.31 14.23 2.87
C SER A 168 -24.11 13.31 1.96
N GLY A 169 -24.02 12.00 2.17
CA GLY A 169 -24.73 11.01 1.36
C GLY A 169 -23.94 10.53 0.13
N LYS A 170 -22.67 10.93 0.00
CA LYS A 170 -21.73 10.41 -1.00
C LYS A 170 -20.78 9.41 -0.37
N ILE A 171 -20.45 8.33 -1.08
CA ILE A 171 -19.53 7.30 -0.56
C ILE A 171 -18.18 7.92 -0.17
N GLY A 172 -17.65 8.80 -1.00
CA GLY A 172 -16.42 9.55 -0.77
C GLY A 172 -16.44 10.35 0.53
N HIS A 173 -17.56 11.01 0.82
CA HIS A 173 -17.76 11.78 2.05
C HIS A 173 -17.88 10.87 3.28
N GLU A 174 -18.73 9.84 3.21
CA GLU A 174 -19.01 8.96 4.36
C GLU A 174 -17.82 8.06 4.74
N GLN A 175 -16.98 7.69 3.77
CA GLN A 175 -15.83 6.80 3.98
C GLN A 175 -14.49 7.52 3.82
N LYS A 176 -14.47 8.87 3.88
CA LYS A 176 -13.29 9.71 3.60
C LYS A 176 -12.02 9.35 4.39
N SER A 177 -12.17 8.82 5.60
CA SER A 177 -11.06 8.41 6.47
C SER A 177 -10.42 7.07 6.10
N LYS A 178 -11.07 6.28 5.23
CA LYS A 178 -10.59 4.96 4.79
C LYS A 178 -10.16 4.97 3.33
N LEU A 179 -10.93 5.67 2.49
CA LEU A 179 -10.71 5.73 1.05
C LEU A 179 -9.39 6.43 0.74
N ILE A 180 -8.57 5.79 -0.09
CA ILE A 180 -7.32 6.39 -0.54
C ILE A 180 -7.64 7.52 -1.53
N SER A 181 -6.94 8.65 -1.40
CA SER A 181 -7.14 9.77 -2.32
C SER A 181 -6.70 9.38 -3.73
N ALA A 182 -7.65 9.41 -4.65
CA ALA A 182 -7.47 9.32 -6.10
C ALA A 182 -6.96 10.61 -6.75
N VAL A 183 -6.79 11.72 -6.03
CA VAL A 183 -6.21 12.97 -6.60
C VAL A 183 -4.85 13.32 -6.02
N ASP A 184 -4.48 12.72 -4.88
CA ASP A 184 -3.18 12.93 -4.26
C ASP A 184 -2.08 12.12 -4.96
N LYS A 185 -1.10 12.80 -5.53
CA LYS A 185 -0.01 12.17 -6.30
C LYS A 185 0.91 11.31 -5.43
N ARG A 186 0.92 11.52 -4.11
CA ARG A 186 1.64 10.65 -3.17
C ARG A 186 1.09 9.21 -3.15
N ASN A 187 -0.10 8.98 -3.70
CA ASN A 187 -0.70 7.66 -3.79
C ASN A 187 -0.51 6.99 -5.17
N ASP A 188 0.22 7.60 -6.11
CA ASP A 188 0.33 7.06 -7.47
C ASP A 188 0.92 5.65 -7.50
N LEU A 189 1.89 5.37 -6.63
CA LEU A 189 2.47 4.04 -6.48
C LEU A 189 1.44 3.01 -5.99
N PHE A 190 0.65 3.37 -4.97
CA PHE A 190 -0.45 2.53 -4.50
C PHE A 190 -1.45 2.24 -5.61
N TRP A 191 -1.86 3.25 -6.39
CA TRP A 191 -2.82 3.06 -7.46
C TRP A 191 -2.29 2.17 -8.58
N LYS A 192 -0.97 2.18 -8.83
CA LYS A 192 -0.34 1.22 -9.74
C LYS A 192 -0.47 -0.21 -9.20
N PHE A 193 0.00 -0.47 -7.97
CA PHE A 193 -0.12 -1.79 -7.34
C PHE A 193 -1.57 -2.27 -7.27
N ARG A 194 -2.50 -1.40 -6.87
CA ARG A 194 -3.93 -1.73 -6.79
C ARG A 194 -4.53 -2.04 -8.16
N THR A 195 -4.06 -1.39 -9.22
CA THR A 195 -4.48 -1.72 -10.60
C THR A 195 -4.01 -3.12 -10.98
N ASP A 196 -2.74 -3.44 -10.69
CA ASP A 196 -2.18 -4.77 -10.99
C ASP A 196 -2.92 -5.87 -10.23
N GLU A 197 -3.17 -5.68 -8.93
CA GLU A 197 -3.95 -6.61 -8.10
C GLU A 197 -5.39 -6.75 -8.57
N PHE A 198 -6.01 -5.66 -9.01
CA PHE A 198 -7.38 -5.67 -9.51
C PHE A 198 -7.51 -6.49 -10.78
N PHE A 199 -6.54 -6.41 -11.67
CA PHE A 199 -6.56 -7.16 -12.92
C PHE A 199 -5.93 -8.55 -12.84
N ALA A 200 -5.37 -8.93 -11.68
CA ALA A 200 -4.86 -10.28 -11.47
C ALA A 200 -5.96 -11.34 -11.59
N ASP A 201 -5.59 -12.55 -12.05
CA ASP A 201 -6.53 -13.67 -12.21
C ASP A 201 -7.04 -14.25 -10.88
N THR A 202 -6.33 -13.94 -9.79
CA THR A 202 -6.56 -14.46 -8.45
C THR A 202 -6.35 -13.36 -7.40
N GLY A 203 -6.72 -13.65 -6.16
CA GLY A 203 -6.57 -12.72 -5.03
C GLY A 203 -7.86 -12.03 -4.64
N THR A 204 -7.96 -11.65 -3.37
CA THR A 204 -9.16 -11.01 -2.81
C THR A 204 -9.43 -9.61 -3.38
N ARG A 205 -8.40 -9.00 -3.97
CA ARG A 205 -8.43 -7.69 -4.61
C ARG A 205 -8.70 -7.73 -6.10
N SER A 206 -8.74 -8.92 -6.70
CA SER A 206 -9.07 -9.08 -8.11
C SER A 206 -10.52 -8.68 -8.38
N GLY A 207 -10.73 -7.87 -9.42
CA GLY A 207 -12.03 -7.48 -9.95
C GLY A 207 -12.86 -8.68 -10.44
N LYS A 208 -12.21 -9.81 -10.75
CA LYS A 208 -12.88 -11.10 -11.01
C LYS A 208 -13.74 -11.56 -9.83
N THR A 209 -13.32 -11.21 -8.61
CA THR A 209 -14.05 -11.54 -7.37
C THR A 209 -15.06 -10.45 -6.96
N ALA A 210 -15.22 -9.40 -7.76
CA ALA A 210 -16.29 -8.42 -7.54
C ALA A 210 -17.64 -9.12 -7.73
N THR A 211 -18.51 -9.01 -6.73
CA THR A 211 -19.81 -9.65 -6.75
C THR A 211 -20.74 -8.95 -7.73
N ASN A 212 -21.54 -9.72 -8.47
CA ASN A 212 -22.74 -9.28 -9.19
C ASN A 212 -22.57 -8.53 -10.52
N GLU A 213 -21.51 -8.73 -11.30
CA GLU A 213 -21.40 -8.20 -12.69
C GLU A 213 -21.58 -6.68 -12.89
N LYS A 214 -21.55 -5.88 -11.81
CA LYS A 214 -21.94 -4.47 -11.83
C LYS A 214 -20.72 -3.55 -11.89
N PHE A 215 -20.61 -2.56 -11.00
CA PHE A 215 -19.71 -1.42 -11.16
C PHE A 215 -18.22 -1.80 -11.37
N PHE A 216 -17.60 -2.54 -10.45
CA PHE A 216 -16.19 -2.94 -10.60
C PHE A 216 -16.04 -4.21 -11.45
N HIS A 217 -16.96 -5.17 -11.36
CA HIS A 217 -16.86 -6.39 -12.15
C HIS A 217 -16.93 -6.11 -13.66
N LYS A 218 -17.84 -5.22 -14.08
CA LYS A 218 -17.92 -4.75 -15.46
C LYS A 218 -16.62 -4.06 -15.88
N PHE A 219 -16.11 -3.16 -15.05
CA PHE A 219 -14.82 -2.50 -15.32
C PHE A 219 -13.68 -3.51 -15.47
N TYR A 220 -13.66 -4.58 -14.68
CA TYR A 220 -12.70 -5.67 -14.85
C TYR A 220 -12.90 -6.39 -16.19
N ASN A 221 -14.10 -6.87 -16.49
CA ASN A 221 -14.38 -7.67 -17.70
C ASN A 221 -14.13 -6.89 -18.99
N ASP A 222 -14.50 -5.61 -19.02
CA ASP A 222 -14.31 -4.75 -20.19
C ASP A 222 -12.82 -4.48 -20.48
N ASN A 223 -11.93 -4.66 -19.50
CA ASN A 223 -10.54 -4.20 -19.59
C ASN A 223 -9.47 -5.27 -19.31
N LYS A 224 -9.82 -6.46 -18.79
CA LYS A 224 -8.86 -7.50 -18.37
C LYS A 224 -7.97 -8.01 -19.52
N ASP A 225 -8.48 -7.99 -20.75
CA ASP A 225 -7.79 -8.50 -21.93
C ASP A 225 -7.01 -7.39 -22.68
N LEU A 226 -7.04 -6.15 -22.19
CA LEU A 226 -6.26 -5.06 -22.76
C LEU A 226 -4.77 -5.20 -22.40
N THR A 227 -3.92 -4.86 -23.37
CA THR A 227 -2.47 -4.70 -23.15
C THR A 227 -2.21 -3.56 -22.17
N ASP A 228 -2.81 -2.40 -22.43
CA ASP A 228 -2.71 -1.21 -21.60
C ASP A 228 -3.97 -1.06 -20.75
N LYS A 229 -3.95 -1.71 -19.58
CA LYS A 229 -5.09 -1.71 -18.66
C LYS A 229 -5.28 -0.32 -18.05
N PRO A 230 -6.51 0.23 -18.03
CA PRO A 230 -6.79 1.50 -17.38
C PRO A 230 -6.58 1.38 -15.87
N SER A 231 -6.12 2.45 -15.23
CA SER A 231 -5.97 2.45 -13.78
C SER A 231 -7.32 2.36 -13.07
N ILE A 232 -7.40 1.53 -12.03
CA ILE A 232 -8.59 1.48 -11.15
C ILE A 232 -8.81 2.79 -10.37
N LYS A 233 -7.78 3.66 -10.28
CA LYS A 233 -7.84 4.97 -9.64
C LYS A 233 -9.02 5.81 -10.10
N SER A 234 -9.25 5.88 -11.42
CA SER A 234 -10.35 6.67 -12.00
C SER A 234 -11.71 6.06 -11.64
N ARG A 235 -11.81 4.72 -11.68
CA ARG A 235 -13.05 4.01 -11.32
C ARG A 235 -13.39 4.17 -9.84
N CYS A 236 -12.38 4.14 -8.97
CA CYS A 236 -12.54 4.48 -7.56
C CYS A 236 -13.02 5.92 -7.38
N ASN A 237 -12.39 6.89 -8.05
CA ASN A 237 -12.81 8.29 -7.98
C ASN A 237 -14.27 8.48 -8.41
N GLU A 238 -14.70 7.80 -9.48
CA GLU A 238 -16.10 7.81 -9.89
C GLU A 238 -17.01 7.21 -8.81
N GLY A 239 -16.62 6.11 -8.18
CA GLY A 239 -17.35 5.47 -7.09
C GLY A 239 -17.53 6.39 -5.87
N TYR A 240 -16.56 7.26 -5.58
CA TYR A 240 -16.61 8.19 -4.44
C TYR A 240 -17.75 9.20 -4.60
N GLU A 241 -18.07 9.57 -5.83
CA GLU A 241 -19.11 10.54 -6.17
C GLU A 241 -20.54 9.94 -6.19
N LYS A 242 -20.68 8.64 -5.91
CA LYS A 242 -21.97 7.93 -5.92
C LYS A 242 -22.65 7.97 -4.56
N SER A 243 -23.96 7.73 -4.57
CA SER A 243 -24.79 7.78 -3.38
C SER A 243 -24.43 6.65 -2.40
N SER A 244 -24.24 6.97 -1.13
CA SER A 244 -23.96 6.00 -0.07
C SER A 244 -25.19 5.21 0.38
N GLY A 245 -26.40 5.67 0.05
CA GLY A 245 -27.66 5.02 0.42
C GLY A 245 -28.11 3.87 -0.49
N THR A 246 -27.28 3.49 -1.47
CA THR A 246 -27.68 2.51 -2.49
C THR A 246 -27.57 1.08 -1.94
N SER A 247 -28.70 0.39 -1.79
CA SER A 247 -28.75 -1.00 -1.31
C SER A 247 -28.25 -2.01 -2.33
N ASP A 248 -28.37 -1.71 -3.62
CA ASP A 248 -28.00 -2.57 -4.74
C ASP A 248 -26.96 -1.92 -5.65
N SER A 249 -25.89 -2.67 -5.96
CA SER A 249 -24.91 -2.21 -6.95
C SER A 249 -25.60 -2.16 -8.32
N SER A 250 -25.13 -1.29 -9.21
CA SER A 250 -25.44 -1.25 -10.64
C SER A 250 -24.18 -0.82 -11.40
N ASP A 251 -24.21 -0.87 -12.73
CA ASP A 251 -23.09 -0.44 -13.58
C ASP A 251 -22.67 1.03 -13.34
N THR A 252 -23.60 1.83 -12.82
CA THR A 252 -23.43 3.27 -12.58
C THR A 252 -23.39 3.64 -11.10
N ASN A 253 -23.79 2.75 -10.18
CA ASN A 253 -23.84 3.00 -8.74
C ASN A 253 -23.31 1.78 -7.96
N PRO A 254 -22.06 1.81 -7.46
CA PRO A 254 -21.53 0.75 -6.62
C PRO A 254 -22.15 0.78 -5.22
N LYS A 255 -22.10 -0.37 -4.51
CA LYS A 255 -22.32 -0.37 -3.06
C LYS A 255 -21.11 0.26 -2.35
N PRO A 256 -21.29 0.91 -1.17
CA PRO A 256 -20.19 1.41 -0.37
C PRO A 256 -19.12 0.35 -0.09
N ASP A 257 -19.51 -0.87 0.29
CA ASP A 257 -18.57 -1.96 0.59
C ASP A 257 -17.77 -2.42 -0.64
N GLU A 258 -18.37 -2.33 -1.83
CA GLU A 258 -17.67 -2.63 -3.10
C GLU A 258 -16.57 -1.58 -3.36
N VAL A 259 -16.86 -0.30 -3.13
CA VAL A 259 -15.85 0.78 -3.21
C VAL A 259 -14.78 0.58 -2.15
N VAL A 260 -15.16 0.29 -0.90
CA VAL A 260 -14.19 0.09 0.19
C VAL A 260 -13.24 -1.06 -0.12
N LYS A 261 -13.75 -2.18 -0.66
CA LYS A 261 -12.96 -3.35 -1.04
C LYS A 261 -11.81 -3.02 -1.99
N PHE A 262 -12.03 -2.16 -2.97
CA PHE A 262 -11.04 -1.89 -4.04
C PHE A 262 -10.27 -0.58 -3.85
N CYS A 263 -10.83 0.37 -3.10
CA CYS A 263 -10.34 1.74 -3.04
C CYS A 263 -9.77 2.15 -1.67
N THR A 264 -9.66 1.19 -0.74
CA THR A 264 -8.92 1.36 0.52
C THR A 264 -7.65 0.53 0.50
N LEU A 265 -6.77 0.75 1.47
CA LEU A 265 -5.59 -0.07 1.68
C LEU A 265 -5.96 -1.48 2.19
N GLU A 266 -6.80 -1.54 3.22
CA GLU A 266 -7.21 -2.78 3.89
C GLU A 266 -8.13 -3.62 3.01
N GLY A 267 -9.08 -2.97 2.34
CA GLY A 267 -10.13 -3.51 1.48
C GLY A 267 -11.07 -4.53 2.15
N ASN A 268 -11.32 -4.34 3.44
CA ASN A 268 -12.27 -5.17 4.19
C ASN A 268 -13.68 -4.60 4.08
#